data_AF-A0AAN7E1Y9-F1
#
_entry.id   AF-A0AAN7E1Y9-F1
#
_cell.length_a   1.000
_cell.length_b   1.000
_cell.length_c   1.000
_cell.angle_alpha   90.00
_cell.angle_beta   90.00
_cell.angle_gamma   90.00
#
_symmetry.space_group_name_H-M   'P 1'
#
loop_
_entity.id
_entity.type
_entity.pdbx_description
1 polymer ?
#
loop_
_entity_poly.entity_id
_entity_poly.type
_entity_poly.pdbx_seq_one_letter_code
_entity_poly.pdbx_strand_id
1 'polypeptide(L)'
;MAPNRENPIVFYSNRPSGLSMESLQRTISDISFELSKGDIDIVDVIEKHDLPPISEVDEAKCECCEMSEECTLEYINGVREKFSGKFICGLCAEAVSEEMEKNGGKREEALNEHISACVRFNRIDRTHPVLYQAEVFKEILKKSSRTRAQSVSPTADKGGQTKSRIARSSSCIPAITRDIVDRAVLNN
;
A
#
# COMPACT_ATOMS: atom_id res chain seq x y z
N MET A 1 2.71 -41.74 23.27
CA MET A 1 1.37 -41.85 23.89
C MET A 1 1.48 -41.34 25.32
N ALA A 2 1.08 -40.10 25.56
CA ALA A 2 0.83 -39.53 26.90
C ALA A 2 -0.06 -38.28 26.73
N PRO A 3 -1.00 -38.01 27.65
CA PRO A 3 -2.22 -37.29 27.34
C PRO A 3 -2.20 -35.83 27.81
N ASN A 4 -3.08 -35.06 27.16
CA ASN A 4 -3.45 -33.68 27.46
C ASN A 4 -4.17 -33.60 28.82
N ARG A 5 -3.78 -32.68 29.70
CA ARG A 5 -4.50 -32.37 30.95
C ARG A 5 -4.49 -30.85 31.18
N GLU A 6 -5.65 -30.26 31.04
CA GLU A 6 -5.95 -28.87 31.37
C GLU A 6 -6.13 -28.76 32.90
N ASN A 7 -5.44 -27.81 33.54
CA ASN A 7 -5.66 -27.45 34.95
C ASN A 7 -6.41 -26.11 35.02
N PRO A 8 -7.47 -25.97 35.84
CA PRO A 8 -8.14 -24.70 36.04
C PRO A 8 -7.37 -23.82 37.04
N ILE A 9 -7.12 -22.57 36.65
CA ILE A 9 -6.44 -21.55 37.47
C ILE A 9 -7.44 -21.03 38.51
N VAL A 10 -7.21 -21.39 39.78
CA VAL A 10 -7.88 -20.80 40.94
C VAL A 10 -7.20 -19.46 41.24
N PHE A 11 -7.89 -18.35 41.02
CA PHE A 11 -7.43 -17.02 41.45
C PHE A 11 -7.71 -16.84 42.95
N TYR A 12 -6.67 -16.92 43.77
CA TYR A 12 -6.70 -16.38 45.13
C TYR A 12 -6.47 -14.86 45.05
N SER A 13 -7.49 -14.07 45.38
CA SER A 13 -7.35 -12.62 45.58
C SER A 13 -6.55 -12.35 46.86
N ASN A 14 -5.23 -12.31 46.76
CA ASN A 14 -4.39 -11.71 47.79
C ASN A 14 -4.39 -10.19 47.58
N ARG A 15 -5.12 -9.50 48.45
CA ARG A 15 -5.12 -8.03 48.57
C ARG A 15 -3.73 -7.59 49.08
N PRO A 16 -2.98 -6.72 48.39
CA PRO A 16 -1.72 -6.23 48.94
C PRO A 16 -2.03 -5.32 50.13
N SER A 17 -1.37 -5.59 51.25
CA SER A 17 -1.37 -4.74 52.44
C SER A 17 -0.91 -3.33 52.06
N GLY A 18 -1.75 -2.32 52.33
CA GLY A 18 -1.41 -0.92 52.07
C GLY A 18 -0.14 -0.54 52.82
N LEU A 19 0.89 -0.11 52.10
CA LEU A 19 2.08 0.47 52.69
C LEU A 19 1.68 1.82 53.31
N SER A 20 1.96 1.97 54.61
CA SER A 20 1.84 3.22 55.37
C SER A 20 2.66 4.30 54.66
N MET A 21 1.98 5.39 54.29
CA MET A 21 2.55 6.50 53.51
C MET A 21 3.27 7.52 54.42
N GLU A 22 3.29 7.30 55.73
CA GLU A 22 3.78 8.23 56.74
C GLU A 22 5.30 8.54 56.65
N SER A 23 6.09 7.84 55.83
CA SER A 23 7.53 8.08 55.67
C SER A 23 7.98 8.54 54.27
N LEU A 24 7.05 8.70 53.31
CA LEU A 24 7.39 9.21 51.98
C LEU A 24 7.46 10.74 52.00
N GLN A 25 8.65 11.28 52.26
CA GLN A 25 8.93 12.67 51.95
C GLN A 25 8.88 12.85 50.43
N ARG A 26 7.85 13.55 49.93
CA ARG A 26 7.82 13.95 48.52
C ARG A 26 9.02 14.86 48.27
N THR A 27 9.90 14.46 47.36
CA THR A 27 10.91 15.37 46.82
C THR A 27 10.17 16.48 46.09
N ILE A 28 10.16 17.68 46.65
CA ILE A 28 9.60 18.86 45.99
C ILE A 28 10.64 19.26 44.95
N SER A 29 10.23 19.29 43.68
CA SER A 29 11.08 19.78 42.62
C SER A 29 11.13 21.31 42.67
N ASP A 30 12.33 21.89 42.60
CA ASP A 30 12.57 23.34 42.74
C ASP A 30 11.84 24.20 41.69
N ILE A 31 11.32 23.58 40.62
CA ILE A 31 10.46 24.23 39.61
C ILE A 31 9.17 24.82 40.19
N SER A 32 8.66 24.31 41.32
CA SER A 32 7.46 24.91 41.94
C SER A 32 7.72 26.26 42.60
N PHE A 33 8.98 26.61 42.91
CA PHE A 33 9.33 27.89 43.52
C PHE A 33 9.64 28.98 42.48
N GLU A 34 10.09 28.60 41.29
CA GLU A 34 10.30 29.50 40.14
C GLU A 34 8.98 30.11 39.63
N LEU A 35 7.86 29.38 39.73
CA LEU A 35 6.55 29.86 39.28
C LEU A 35 5.82 30.76 40.28
N SER A 36 6.26 30.85 41.54
CA SER A 36 5.63 31.67 42.58
C SER A 36 6.40 32.95 42.93
N LYS A 37 7.58 33.16 42.33
CA LYS A 37 8.38 34.38 42.50
C LYS A 37 8.22 35.41 41.38
N GLY A 38 7.37 35.12 40.40
CA GLY A 38 7.03 36.04 39.34
C GLY A 38 5.58 36.47 39.43
N ASP A 39 5.21 37.28 40.43
CA ASP A 39 4.19 38.31 40.22
C ASP A 39 4.82 39.38 39.31
N ILE A 40 5.16 38.96 38.09
CA ILE A 40 5.47 39.83 36.97
C ILE A 40 4.14 39.91 36.26
N ASP A 41 3.62 41.13 36.14
CA ASP A 41 2.40 41.44 35.41
C ASP A 41 2.35 40.59 34.14
N ILE A 42 1.39 39.65 34.08
CA ILE A 42 1.17 38.75 32.92
C ILE A 42 1.00 39.58 31.63
N VAL A 43 0.65 40.86 31.78
CA VAL A 43 0.52 41.86 30.71
C VAL A 43 1.88 42.25 30.08
N ASP A 44 2.97 42.29 30.86
CA ASP A 44 4.28 42.79 30.42
C ASP A 44 5.18 41.69 29.81
N VAL A 45 4.86 40.41 30.06
CA VAL A 45 5.54 39.25 29.43
C VAL A 45 4.98 38.95 28.05
N ILE A 46 3.69 39.22 27.82
CA ILE A 46 3.05 39.04 26.51
C ILE A 46 3.60 40.03 25.47
N GLU A 47 4.07 41.21 25.89
CA GLU A 47 4.65 42.21 24.98
C GLU A 47 6.14 41.98 24.63
N LYS A 48 6.86 41.08 25.31
CA LYS A 48 8.34 40.99 25.20
C LYS A 48 8.95 39.65 24.81
N HIS A 49 8.16 38.58 24.72
CA HIS A 49 8.61 37.39 24.02
C HIS A 49 7.98 37.37 22.63
N ASP A 50 8.66 38.02 21.67
CA ASP A 50 8.53 37.71 20.25
C ASP A 50 8.94 36.25 20.07
N LEU A 51 8.02 35.33 20.37
CA LEU A 51 8.13 33.96 19.93
C LEU A 51 8.23 34.04 18.40
N PRO A 52 9.20 33.36 17.78
CA PRO A 52 9.29 33.34 16.33
C PRO A 52 7.93 32.91 15.78
N PRO A 53 7.40 33.58 14.74
CA PRO A 53 6.11 33.25 14.18
C PRO A 53 6.10 31.75 13.86
N ILE A 54 5.19 31.03 14.52
CA ILE A 54 4.97 29.62 14.26
C ILE A 54 4.59 29.57 12.78
N SER A 55 5.36 28.86 11.96
CA SER A 55 4.99 28.65 10.57
C SER A 55 3.64 27.95 10.58
N GLU A 56 2.58 28.69 10.24
CA GLU A 56 1.25 28.14 10.09
C GLU A 56 1.33 27.00 9.07
N VAL A 57 0.82 25.85 9.47
CA VAL A 57 0.78 24.63 8.67
C VAL A 57 -0.66 24.43 8.24
N ASP A 58 -0.83 24.18 6.95
CA ASP A 58 -2.11 23.96 6.30
C ASP A 58 -2.25 22.47 5.92
N GLU A 59 -3.47 21.96 6.00
CA GLU A 59 -3.78 20.63 5.48
C GLU A 59 -3.99 20.70 3.95
N ALA A 60 -3.06 20.12 3.19
CA ALA A 60 -3.07 20.13 1.74
C ALA A 60 -3.37 18.74 1.18
N LYS A 61 -4.37 18.64 0.28
CA LYS A 61 -4.80 17.38 -0.34
C LYS A 61 -4.08 17.16 -1.67
N CYS A 62 -3.39 16.03 -1.80
CA CYS A 62 -2.72 15.63 -3.04
C CYS A 62 -3.74 15.40 -4.18
N GLU A 63 -3.51 16.01 -5.33
CA GLU A 63 -4.37 15.90 -6.52
C GLU A 63 -4.20 14.57 -7.27
N CYS A 64 -3.15 13.79 -6.99
CA CYS A 64 -2.93 12.46 -7.57
C CYS A 64 -3.64 11.36 -6.77
N CYS A 65 -3.39 11.33 -5.45
CA CYS A 65 -3.72 10.18 -4.61
C CYS A 65 -4.73 10.49 -3.49
N GLU A 66 -5.20 11.74 -3.41
CA GLU A 66 -6.17 12.23 -2.43
C GLU A 66 -5.74 12.15 -0.96
N MET A 67 -4.50 11.78 -0.66
CA MET A 67 -3.96 11.83 0.69
C MET A 67 -3.73 13.29 1.11
N SER A 68 -4.12 13.63 2.35
CA SER A 68 -3.78 14.91 2.97
C SER A 68 -2.39 14.86 3.60
N GLU A 69 -1.66 15.97 3.52
CA GLU A 69 -0.40 16.21 4.23
C GLU A 69 -0.47 17.58 4.93
N GLU A 70 0.12 17.68 6.11
CA GLU A 70 0.29 18.94 6.83
C GLU A 70 1.56 19.63 6.32
N CYS A 71 1.42 20.82 5.72
CA CYS A 71 2.49 21.48 4.99
C CYS A 71 2.50 22.98 5.26
N THR A 72 3.68 23.59 5.23
CA THR A 72 3.78 25.06 5.25
C THR A 72 3.28 25.63 3.92
N LEU A 73 2.72 26.84 3.95
CA LEU A 73 2.24 27.51 2.74
C LEU A 73 3.35 27.72 1.70
N GLU A 74 4.57 28.00 2.16
CA GLU A 74 5.76 28.12 1.30
C GLU A 74 6.02 26.81 0.53
N TYR A 75 5.96 25.66 1.21
CA TYR A 75 6.14 24.37 0.58
C TYR A 75 5.02 24.07 -0.44
N ILE A 76 3.76 24.34 -0.08
CA ILE A 76 2.61 24.15 -0.97
C ILE A 76 2.80 24.95 -2.27
N ASN A 77 3.18 26.22 -2.16
CA ASN A 77 3.42 27.08 -3.32
C ASN A 77 4.58 26.56 -4.18
N GLY A 78 5.70 26.17 -3.55
CA GLY A 78 6.85 25.62 -4.27
C GLY A 78 6.53 24.30 -4.99
N VAL A 79 5.65 23.46 -4.44
CA VAL A 79 5.15 22.25 -5.12
C VAL A 79 4.28 22.64 -6.31
N ARG A 80 3.32 23.56 -6.13
CA ARG A 80 2.43 24.01 -7.21
C ARG A 80 3.20 24.63 -8.38
N GLU A 81 4.24 25.41 -8.12
CA GLU A 81 5.12 25.97 -9.16
C GLU A 81 5.83 24.88 -9.96
N LYS A 82 6.25 23.79 -9.29
CA LYS A 82 6.93 22.67 -9.95
C LYS A 82 5.99 21.82 -10.79
N PHE A 83 4.76 21.56 -10.32
CA PHE A 83 3.85 20.57 -10.92
C PHE A 83 2.63 21.19 -11.59
N SER A 84 2.84 22.19 -12.46
CA SER A 84 1.80 22.80 -13.29
C SER A 84 0.59 23.33 -12.49
N GLY A 85 0.86 23.95 -11.34
CA GLY A 85 -0.15 24.51 -10.45
C GLY A 85 -0.78 23.50 -9.49
N LYS A 86 -0.43 22.21 -9.59
CA LYS A 86 -1.03 21.13 -8.78
C LYS A 86 -0.26 20.89 -7.50
N PHE A 87 -0.97 20.67 -6.40
CA PHE A 87 -0.35 20.18 -5.18
C PHE A 87 -0.33 18.65 -5.21
N ILE A 88 0.86 18.07 -5.04
CA ILE A 88 1.06 16.62 -4.98
C ILE A 88 1.89 16.28 -3.74
N CYS A 89 1.59 15.14 -3.11
CA CYS A 89 2.33 14.69 -1.93
C CYS A 89 3.77 14.29 -2.27
N GLY A 90 4.62 14.21 -1.25
CA GLY A 90 6.05 13.88 -1.42
C GLY A 90 6.29 12.57 -2.19
N LEU A 91 5.46 11.54 -1.95
CA LEU A 91 5.57 10.26 -2.65
C LEU A 91 5.17 10.35 -4.14
N CYS A 92 4.14 11.12 -4.46
CA CYS A 92 3.75 11.34 -5.84
C CYS A 92 4.77 12.23 -6.57
N ALA A 93 5.40 13.18 -5.88
CA ALA A 93 6.47 14.00 -6.45
C ALA A 93 7.69 13.16 -6.86
N GLU A 94 8.08 12.21 -6.03
CA GLU A 94 9.16 11.27 -6.36
C GLU A 94 8.77 10.39 -7.56
N ALA A 95 7.57 9.83 -7.55
CA ALA A 95 7.08 9.02 -8.66
C ALA A 95 7.00 9.79 -9.98
N VAL A 96 6.56 11.05 -9.96
CA VAL A 96 6.56 11.92 -11.16
C VAL A 96 7.99 12.17 -11.63
N SER A 97 8.94 12.38 -10.70
CA SER A 97 10.35 12.55 -11.05
C SER A 97 10.93 11.31 -11.72
N GLU A 98 10.56 10.11 -11.26
CA GLU A 98 10.94 8.85 -11.91
C GLU A 98 10.33 8.71 -13.31
N GLU A 99 9.05 9.06 -13.49
CA GLU A 99 8.39 9.06 -14.81
C GLU A 99 9.01 10.11 -15.75
N MET A 100 9.49 11.23 -15.22
CA MET A 100 10.21 12.22 -16.01
C MET A 100 11.51 11.65 -16.58
N GLU A 101 12.28 10.90 -15.79
CA GLU A 101 13.51 10.26 -16.27
C GLU A 101 13.22 9.26 -17.39
N LYS A 102 12.11 8.51 -17.29
CA LYS A 102 11.66 7.56 -18.33
C LYS A 102 11.23 8.25 -19.63
N ASN A 103 10.54 9.38 -19.51
CA ASN A 103 9.90 10.08 -20.65
C ASN A 103 10.78 11.17 -21.28
N GLY A 104 12.08 11.16 -21.02
CA GLY A 104 13.02 12.12 -21.61
C GLY A 104 12.91 13.54 -21.04
N GLY A 105 12.54 13.67 -19.77
CA GLY A 105 12.55 14.92 -19.01
C GLY A 105 11.29 15.79 -19.14
N LYS A 106 10.26 15.32 -19.83
CA LYS A 106 9.02 16.08 -20.01
C LYS A 106 8.13 16.02 -18.76
N ARG A 107 8.22 17.05 -17.93
CA ARG A 107 7.51 17.14 -16.64
C ARG A 107 6.00 16.99 -16.73
N GLU A 108 5.36 17.73 -17.61
CA GLU A 108 3.90 17.74 -17.72
C GLU A 108 3.35 16.39 -18.20
N GLU A 109 4.05 15.75 -19.14
CA GLU A 109 3.70 14.42 -19.65
C GLU A 109 3.82 13.38 -18.53
N ALA A 110 4.93 13.37 -17.81
CA ALA A 110 5.15 12.50 -16.64
C ALA A 110 4.11 12.71 -15.52
N LEU A 111 3.77 13.97 -15.24
CA LEU A 111 2.74 14.32 -14.26
C LEU A 111 1.37 13.77 -14.66
N ASN A 112 0.97 13.95 -15.92
CA ASN A 112 -0.32 13.46 -16.42
C ASN A 112 -0.38 11.93 -16.45
N GLU A 113 0.71 11.27 -16.85
CA GLU A 113 0.81 9.81 -16.84
C GLU A 113 0.67 9.27 -15.40
N HIS A 114 1.42 9.84 -14.45
CA HIS A 114 1.32 9.46 -13.05
C HIS A 114 -0.08 9.70 -12.48
N ILE A 115 -0.70 10.87 -12.72
CA ILE A 115 -2.07 11.15 -12.26
C ILE A 115 -3.04 10.09 -12.79
N SER A 116 -2.96 9.76 -14.08
CA SER A 116 -3.84 8.76 -14.69
C SER A 116 -3.68 7.37 -14.06
N ALA A 117 -2.44 6.97 -13.77
CA ALA A 117 -2.13 5.70 -13.12
C ALA A 117 -2.58 5.69 -11.65
N CYS A 118 -2.33 6.78 -10.93
CA CYS A 118 -2.65 6.93 -9.51
C CYS A 118 -4.16 6.95 -9.26
N VAL A 119 -4.92 7.70 -10.06
CA VAL A 119 -6.38 7.75 -10.00
C VAL A 119 -6.98 6.37 -10.28
N ARG A 120 -6.48 5.66 -11.29
CA ARG A 120 -6.91 4.28 -11.58
C ARG A 120 -6.63 3.35 -10.40
N PHE A 121 -5.43 3.41 -9.84
CA PHE A 121 -5.01 2.61 -8.70
C PHE A 121 -5.91 2.87 -7.48
N ASN A 122 -6.16 4.13 -7.14
CA ASN A 122 -7.01 4.45 -6.00
C ASN A 122 -8.48 4.08 -6.22
N ARG A 123 -8.99 4.17 -7.46
CA ARG A 123 -10.38 3.84 -7.76
C ARG A 123 -10.66 2.35 -7.71
N ILE A 124 -9.72 1.51 -8.16
CA ILE A 124 -9.93 0.07 -8.34
C ILE A 124 -8.98 -0.74 -7.48
N ASP A 125 -7.68 -0.56 -7.68
CA ASP A 125 -6.67 -1.49 -7.17
C ASP A 125 -6.52 -1.41 -5.64
N ARG A 126 -6.60 -0.20 -5.08
CA ARG A 126 -6.52 0.05 -3.64
C ARG A 126 -7.82 -0.30 -2.91
N THR A 127 -8.96 0.06 -3.49
CA THR A 127 -10.28 -0.12 -2.86
C THR A 127 -10.83 -1.53 -3.05
N HIS A 128 -10.47 -2.21 -4.14
CA HIS A 128 -10.93 -3.55 -4.48
C HIS A 128 -9.79 -4.49 -4.89
N PRO A 129 -8.87 -4.84 -3.96
CA PRO A 129 -7.69 -5.66 -4.28
C PRO A 129 -8.03 -7.01 -4.93
N VAL A 130 -9.16 -7.61 -4.54
CA VAL A 130 -9.63 -8.90 -5.10
C VAL A 130 -10.07 -8.76 -6.56
N LEU A 131 -10.71 -7.66 -6.94
CA LEU A 131 -11.12 -7.41 -8.33
C LEU A 131 -9.90 -7.19 -9.22
N TYR A 132 -8.91 -6.45 -8.72
CA TYR A 132 -7.63 -6.30 -9.42
C TYR A 132 -6.95 -7.66 -9.64
N GLN A 133 -6.86 -8.48 -8.61
CA GLN A 133 -6.28 -9.82 -8.71
C GLN A 133 -7.03 -10.70 -9.73
N ALA A 134 -8.37 -10.64 -9.73
CA ALA A 134 -9.19 -11.36 -10.70
C ALA A 134 -8.95 -10.89 -12.15
N GLU A 135 -8.79 -9.59 -12.38
CA GLU A 135 -8.47 -9.04 -13.71
C GLU A 135 -7.08 -9.49 -14.17
N VAL A 136 -6.09 -9.50 -13.28
CA VAL A 136 -4.75 -10.05 -13.57
C VAL A 136 -4.83 -11.52 -13.99
N PHE A 137 -5.56 -12.36 -13.24
CA PHE A 137 -5.75 -13.77 -13.61
C PHE A 137 -6.47 -13.94 -14.95
N LYS A 138 -7.50 -13.14 -15.20
CA LYS A 138 -8.24 -13.13 -16.46
C LYS A 138 -7.34 -12.78 -17.65
N GLU A 139 -6.44 -11.81 -17.52
CA GLU A 139 -5.47 -11.48 -18.57
C GLU A 139 -4.43 -12.58 -18.80
N ILE A 140 -3.96 -13.25 -17.74
CA ILE A 140 -3.09 -14.44 -17.85
C ILE A 140 -3.80 -15.56 -18.62
N LEU A 141 -5.06 -15.85 -18.28
CA LEU A 141 -5.86 -16.87 -18.95
C LEU A 141 -6.14 -16.52 -20.42
N LYS A 142 -6.48 -15.26 -20.73
CA LYS A 142 -6.64 -14.80 -22.12
C LYS A 142 -5.35 -14.93 -22.93
N LYS A 143 -4.20 -14.55 -22.35
CA LYS A 143 -2.89 -14.62 -23.01
C LYS A 143 -2.48 -16.06 -23.28
N SER A 144 -2.71 -16.97 -22.33
CA SER A 144 -2.43 -18.41 -22.51
C SER A 144 -3.36 -19.09 -23.53
N SER A 145 -4.62 -18.65 -23.66
CA SER A 145 -5.53 -19.11 -24.71
C SER A 145 -5.04 -18.73 -26.11
N ARG A 146 -4.55 -17.49 -26.30
CA ARG A 146 -4.04 -17.01 -27.60
C ARG A 146 -2.76 -17.73 -28.03
N THR A 147 -1.82 -17.99 -27.12
CA THR A 147 -0.61 -18.76 -27.43
C THR A 147 -0.94 -20.21 -27.78
N ARG A 148 -1.94 -20.80 -27.14
CA ARG A 148 -2.45 -22.13 -27.48
C ARG A 148 -3.08 -22.13 -28.88
N ALA A 149 -3.92 -21.15 -29.21
CA ALA A 149 -4.56 -21.02 -30.52
C ALA A 149 -3.56 -20.86 -31.69
N GLN A 150 -2.45 -20.13 -31.48
CA GLN A 150 -1.39 -20.01 -32.49
C GLN A 150 -0.59 -21.30 -32.69
N SER A 151 -0.49 -22.16 -31.66
CA SER A 151 0.17 -23.46 -31.77
C SER A 151 -0.66 -24.55 -32.47
N VAL A 152 -1.96 -24.29 -32.72
CA VAL A 152 -2.89 -25.24 -33.39
C VAL A 152 -3.13 -24.94 -34.87
N SER A 153 -2.44 -23.96 -35.47
CA SER A 153 -2.51 -23.79 -36.93
C SER A 153 -1.62 -24.84 -37.61
N PRO A 154 -2.19 -25.85 -38.31
CA PRO A 154 -1.42 -26.67 -39.20
C PRO A 154 -1.30 -25.88 -40.50
N THR A 155 -0.33 -24.98 -40.61
CA THR A 155 0.05 -24.49 -41.94
C THR A 155 0.66 -25.66 -42.69
N ALA A 156 -0.08 -26.08 -43.71
CA ALA A 156 0.25 -27.15 -44.63
C ALA A 156 1.70 -27.11 -45.11
N ASP A 157 2.25 -28.32 -45.26
CA ASP A 157 3.41 -28.72 -46.05
C ASP A 157 4.12 -27.63 -46.87
N LYS A 158 5.42 -27.41 -46.59
CA LYS A 158 6.49 -27.62 -47.60
C LYS A 158 7.77 -28.10 -46.91
N GLY A 159 8.30 -29.20 -47.44
CA GLY A 159 9.35 -30.01 -46.84
C GLY A 159 10.67 -29.29 -46.54
N GLY A 160 11.32 -29.76 -45.47
CA GLY A 160 12.66 -29.36 -45.08
C GLY A 160 13.09 -30.19 -43.87
N GLN A 161 13.96 -31.16 -44.11
CA GLN A 161 14.55 -32.03 -43.08
C GLN A 161 15.14 -31.21 -41.93
N THR A 162 14.59 -31.34 -40.71
CA THR A 162 15.34 -30.99 -39.49
C THR A 162 14.97 -31.90 -38.33
N LYS A 163 16.02 -32.56 -37.82
CA LYS A 163 16.31 -32.93 -36.42
C LYS A 163 15.11 -33.16 -35.49
N SER A 164 14.93 -34.42 -35.08
CA SER A 164 14.19 -34.93 -33.92
C SER A 164 13.38 -33.88 -33.14
N ARG A 165 12.21 -33.51 -33.67
CA ARG A 165 11.19 -32.83 -32.91
C ARG A 165 10.34 -33.92 -32.27
N ILE A 166 10.40 -34.04 -30.94
CA ILE A 166 9.52 -34.93 -30.18
C ILE A 166 8.09 -34.57 -30.56
N ALA A 167 7.45 -35.40 -31.38
CA ALA A 167 6.04 -35.28 -31.70
C ALA A 167 5.28 -35.49 -30.40
N ARG A 168 4.67 -34.43 -29.87
CA ARG A 168 3.81 -34.53 -28.68
C ARG A 168 2.44 -34.99 -29.15
N SER A 169 2.06 -36.20 -28.74
CA SER A 169 0.79 -36.86 -29.08
C SER A 169 -0.40 -35.94 -28.85
N SER A 170 -1.32 -35.90 -29.81
CA SER A 170 -2.57 -35.13 -29.78
C SER A 170 -3.61 -35.72 -28.82
N SER A 171 -3.33 -36.82 -28.12
CA SER A 171 -4.27 -37.45 -27.19
C SER A 171 -4.13 -36.90 -25.76
N CYS A 172 -4.41 -35.62 -25.57
CA CYS A 172 -4.72 -35.10 -24.23
C CYS A 172 -6.21 -35.31 -23.94
N ILE A 173 -6.63 -36.58 -23.94
CA ILE A 173 -7.90 -37.00 -23.36
C ILE A 173 -7.68 -37.07 -21.84
N PRO A 174 -8.31 -36.21 -21.03
CA PRO A 174 -8.18 -36.27 -19.57
C PRO A 174 -8.64 -37.65 -19.10
N ALA A 175 -7.92 -38.28 -18.17
CA ALA A 175 -8.26 -39.61 -17.64
C ALA A 175 -9.72 -39.70 -17.14
N ILE A 176 -10.29 -38.58 -16.69
CA ILE A 176 -11.68 -38.41 -16.25
C ILE A 176 -12.70 -38.74 -17.35
N THR A 177 -12.34 -38.60 -18.62
CA THR A 177 -13.24 -38.88 -19.76
C THR A 177 -13.14 -40.32 -20.27
N ARG A 178 -12.16 -41.12 -19.82
CA ARG A 178 -12.07 -42.54 -20.21
C ARG A 178 -13.25 -43.33 -19.68
N ASP A 179 -13.67 -43.07 -18.44
CA ASP A 179 -14.78 -43.77 -17.79
C ASP A 179 -16.14 -43.51 -18.44
N ILE A 180 -16.27 -42.39 -19.15
CA ILE A 180 -17.50 -42.01 -19.87
C ILE A 180 -17.57 -42.73 -21.23
N VAL A 181 -16.43 -42.89 -21.90
CA VAL A 181 -16.34 -43.56 -23.20
C VAL A 181 -16.52 -45.07 -23.07
N ASP A 182 -15.94 -45.70 -22.04
CA ASP A 182 -16.09 -47.15 -21.82
C ASP A 182 -17.54 -47.55 -21.52
N ARG A 183 -18.33 -46.68 -20.85
CA ARG A 183 -19.77 -46.92 -20.66
C ARG A 183 -20.60 -46.78 -21.93
N ALA A 184 -20.16 -45.98 -22.90
CA ALA A 184 -20.85 -45.85 -24.18
C ALA A 184 -20.61 -47.05 -25.10
N VAL A 185 -19.48 -47.74 -24.94
CA VAL A 185 -19.11 -48.92 -25.74
C VAL A 185 -19.80 -50.20 -25.24
N LEU A 186 -20.17 -50.28 -23.96
CA LEU A 186 -20.86 -51.46 -23.40
C LEU A 186 -22.39 -51.49 -23.63
N ASN A 187 -22.97 -50.43 -24.23
CA ASN A 187 -24.41 -50.32 -24.49
C ASN A 187 -24.77 -50.39 -25.98
N ASN A 188 -23.86 -50.86 -26.86
CA ASN A 188 -24.14 -51.17 -28.26
C ASN A 188 -23.88 -52.64 -28.56
#